data_AF-A0A3M6TMN6-F1
#
_entry.id   AF-A0A3M6TMN6-F1
#
_cell.length_a   1.000
_cell.length_b   1.000
_cell.length_c   1.000
_cell.angle_alpha   90.00
_cell.angle_beta   90.00
_cell.angle_gamma   90.00
#
_symmetry.space_group_name_H-M   'P 1'
#
loop_
_entity.id
_entity.type
_entity.pdbx_description
1 polymer ?
#
loop_
_entity_poly.entity_id
_entity_poly.type
_entity_poly.pdbx_seq_one_letter_code
_entity_poly.pdbx_strand_id
1 'polypeptide(L)'
;MYGAYKEKERVWKRESRMKAPSPRKAVAERRKCRERVRLHKLRKKLSTSQDANSTDLEFAYKSPQASGKAVHKDSPFLPNSPRKQKAVITKIAKSSGLSKSNGNTCIAKSTVDSVQEFYFHDSISHQAPRRRDFVIVKENGKKSKL
;
A
#
# COMPACT_ATOMS: atom_id res chain seq x y z
N MET A 1 -17.89 -41.90 -17.87
CA MET A 1 -16.50 -42.00 -18.37
C MET A 1 -15.61 -40.79 -18.01
N TYR A 2 -16.04 -39.54 -18.22
CA TYR A 2 -15.18 -38.35 -18.00
C TYR A 2 -14.82 -38.04 -16.52
N GLY A 3 -15.73 -38.32 -15.58
CA GLY A 3 -15.49 -38.08 -14.15
C GLY A 3 -14.37 -38.95 -13.55
N ALA A 4 -14.31 -40.22 -13.94
CA ALA A 4 -13.29 -41.17 -13.49
C ALA A 4 -11.87 -40.79 -13.95
N TYR A 5 -11.74 -40.11 -15.10
CA TYR A 5 -10.46 -39.64 -15.60
C TYR A 5 -9.93 -38.46 -14.77
N LYS A 6 -10.80 -37.49 -14.44
CA LYS A 6 -10.42 -36.35 -13.57
C LYS A 6 -10.04 -36.79 -12.16
N GLU A 7 -10.68 -37.84 -11.65
CA GLU A 7 -10.37 -38.37 -10.32
C GLU A 7 -9.01 -39.08 -10.30
N LYS A 8 -8.71 -39.90 -11.32
CA LYS A 8 -7.37 -40.48 -11.51
C LYS A 8 -6.28 -39.42 -11.64
N GLU A 9 -6.54 -38.34 -12.38
CA GLU A 9 -5.58 -37.24 -12.55
C GLU A 9 -5.32 -36.49 -11.23
N ARG A 10 -6.36 -36.27 -10.42
CA ARG A 10 -6.24 -35.65 -9.09
C ARG A 10 -5.43 -36.51 -8.12
N VAL A 11 -5.67 -37.82 -8.11
CA VAL A 11 -4.90 -38.76 -7.28
C VAL A 11 -3.44 -38.81 -7.72
N TRP A 12 -3.18 -38.91 -9.03
CA TRP A 12 -1.82 -38.90 -9.58
C TRP A 12 -1.04 -37.61 -9.24
N LYS A 13 -1.70 -36.44 -9.34
CA LYS A 13 -1.10 -35.16 -8.94
C LYS A 13 -0.81 -35.09 -7.44
N ARG A 14 -1.68 -35.67 -6.59
CA ARG A 14 -1.47 -35.75 -5.14
C ARG A 14 -0.29 -36.65 -4.80
N GLU A 15 -0.23 -37.85 -5.38
CA GLU A 15 0.87 -38.80 -5.19
C GLU A 15 2.22 -38.24 -5.68
N SER A 16 2.21 -37.53 -6.80
CA SER A 16 3.39 -36.85 -7.34
C SER A 16 3.93 -35.78 -6.38
N ARG A 17 3.05 -35.03 -5.69
CA ARG A 17 3.44 -34.05 -4.67
C ARG A 17 3.97 -34.68 -3.39
N MET A 18 3.47 -35.87 -3.02
CA MET A 18 3.89 -36.61 -1.83
C MET A 18 5.21 -37.37 -2.06
N LYS A 19 5.58 -37.66 -3.31
CA LYS A 19 6.87 -38.28 -3.64
C LYS A 19 7.99 -37.25 -3.46
N ALA A 20 8.70 -37.35 -2.33
CA ALA A 20 9.94 -36.61 -2.14
C ALA A 20 10.93 -36.95 -3.28
N PRO A 21 11.54 -35.95 -3.93
CA PRO A 21 12.55 -36.20 -4.95
C PRO A 21 13.68 -37.02 -4.36
N SER A 22 14.23 -37.96 -5.14
CA SER A 22 15.42 -38.69 -4.69
C SER A 22 16.53 -37.69 -4.36
N PRO A 23 17.39 -37.96 -3.36
CA PRO A 23 18.43 -37.03 -2.93
C PRO A 23 19.29 -36.50 -4.09
N ARG A 24 19.62 -37.36 -5.06
CA ARG A 24 20.36 -37.00 -6.28
C ARG A 24 19.60 -35.99 -7.15
N LYS A 25 18.29 -36.19 -7.36
CA LYS A 25 17.44 -35.27 -8.12
C LYS A 25 17.27 -33.93 -7.41
N ALA A 26 17.11 -33.95 -6.09
CA ALA A 26 17.01 -32.73 -5.28
C ALA A 26 18.29 -31.87 -5.36
N VAL A 27 19.47 -32.50 -5.32
CA VAL A 27 20.76 -31.79 -5.47
C VAL A 27 20.91 -31.19 -6.87
N ALA A 28 20.55 -31.93 -7.92
CA ALA A 28 20.59 -31.43 -9.30
C ALA A 28 19.66 -30.23 -9.51
N GLU A 29 18.43 -30.28 -8.99
CA GLU A 29 17.49 -29.16 -9.07
C GLU A 29 17.96 -27.94 -8.26
N ARG A 30 18.54 -28.14 -7.08
CA ARG A 30 19.18 -27.06 -6.31
C ARG A 30 20.32 -26.41 -7.11
N ARG A 31 21.15 -27.20 -7.80
CA ARG A 31 22.25 -26.68 -8.64
C ARG A 31 21.72 -25.85 -9.80
N LYS A 32 20.73 -26.35 -10.55
CA LYS A 32 20.07 -25.60 -11.64
C LYS A 32 19.45 -24.29 -11.14
N CYS A 33 18.79 -24.34 -9.98
CA CYS A 33 18.21 -23.15 -9.36
C CYS A 33 19.30 -22.11 -9.02
N ARG A 34 20.42 -22.54 -8.42
CA ARG A 34 21.56 -21.67 -8.11
C ARG A 34 22.15 -21.04 -9.37
N GLU A 35 22.36 -21.81 -10.43
CA GLU A 35 22.87 -21.29 -11.71
C GLU A 35 21.91 -20.28 -12.34
N ARG A 36 20.61 -20.57 -12.36
CA ARG A 36 19.58 -19.64 -12.86
C ARG A 36 19.61 -18.32 -12.11
N VAL A 37 19.67 -18.37 -10.78
CA VAL A 37 19.76 -17.16 -9.93
C VAL A 37 21.07 -16.40 -10.19
N ARG A 38 22.19 -17.10 -10.38
CA ARG A 38 23.50 -16.49 -10.69
C ARG A 38 23.45 -15.75 -12.03
N LEU A 39 22.92 -16.37 -13.08
CA LEU A 39 22.75 -15.74 -14.40
C LEU A 39 21.81 -14.53 -14.35
N HIS A 40 20.68 -14.65 -13.64
CA HIS A 40 19.76 -13.53 -13.45
C HIS A 40 20.44 -12.34 -12.74
N LYS A 41 21.24 -12.60 -11.70
CA LYS A 41 22.01 -11.56 -11.00
C LYS A 41 23.04 -10.89 -11.92
N LEU A 42 23.75 -11.65 -12.76
CA LEU A 42 24.69 -11.11 -13.73
C LEU A 42 23.98 -10.21 -14.76
N ARG A 43 22.85 -10.67 -15.31
CA ARG A 43 22.04 -9.88 -16.25
C ARG A 43 21.53 -8.58 -15.64
N LYS A 44 21.04 -8.62 -14.40
CA LYS A 44 20.63 -7.43 -13.63
C LYS A 44 21.79 -6.44 -13.41
N LYS A 45 22.99 -6.94 -13.11
CA LYS A 45 24.17 -6.08 -12.94
C LYS A 45 24.53 -5.37 -14.25
N LEU A 46 24.57 -6.12 -15.36
CA LEU A 46 24.85 -5.58 -16.69
C LEU A 46 23.83 -4.51 -17.13
N SER A 47 22.54 -4.73 -16.87
CA SER A 47 21.52 -3.71 -17.17
C SER A 47 21.65 -2.47 -16.28
N THR A 48 21.99 -2.65 -15.00
CA THR A 48 22.13 -1.52 -14.05
C THR A 48 23.34 -0.65 -14.38
N SER A 49 24.39 -1.20 -14.99
CA SER A 49 25.57 -0.45 -15.43
C SER A 49 25.32 0.48 -16.62
N GLN A 50 24.30 0.21 -17.46
CA GLN A 50 23.94 1.12 -18.55
C GLN A 50 23.12 2.33 -18.08
N ASP A 51 22.41 2.20 -16.95
CA ASP A 51 21.61 3.28 -16.36
C ASP A 51 22.39 4.16 -15.36
N ALA A 52 23.72 4.00 -15.26
CA ALA A 52 24.53 4.70 -14.25
C ALA A 52 24.96 6.13 -14.64
N ASN A 53 24.58 6.60 -15.84
CA ASN A 53 24.90 7.94 -16.34
C ASN A 53 23.81 8.99 -16.12
N SER A 54 22.69 8.67 -15.44
CA SER A 54 21.67 9.67 -15.10
C SER A 54 22.02 10.35 -13.77
N THR A 55 22.50 11.58 -13.84
CA THR A 55 22.70 12.50 -12.72
C THR A 55 21.39 13.02 -12.13
N ASP A 56 20.43 12.13 -11.85
CA ASP A 56 19.17 12.51 -11.22
C ASP A 56 19.14 12.03 -9.78
N LEU A 57 19.29 13.00 -8.88
CA LEU A 57 18.97 12.95 -7.45
C LEU A 57 17.48 12.69 -7.17
N GLU A 58 16.68 12.21 -8.13
CA GLU A 58 15.24 12.06 -7.95
C GLU A 58 14.88 10.92 -6.98
N PHE A 59 15.63 9.81 -6.96
CA PHE A 59 15.32 8.70 -6.06
C PHE A 59 16.56 7.93 -5.59
N ALA A 60 16.87 8.05 -4.28
CA ALA A 60 17.95 7.29 -3.63
C ALA A 60 17.75 5.76 -3.69
N TYR A 61 16.52 5.28 -3.93
CA TYR A 61 16.20 3.85 -4.02
C TYR A 61 15.42 3.53 -5.29
N LYS A 62 15.91 2.54 -6.06
CA LYS A 62 15.31 2.10 -7.33
C LYS A 62 14.02 1.27 -7.18
N SER A 63 13.64 0.87 -5.96
CA SER A 63 12.39 0.13 -5.73
C SER A 63 11.83 0.31 -4.33
N PRO A 64 10.49 0.19 -4.13
CA PRO A 64 9.87 0.24 -2.81
C PRO A 64 10.36 -0.85 -1.85
N GLN A 65 10.75 -2.02 -2.37
CA GLN A 65 11.31 -3.07 -1.50
C GLN A 65 12.71 -2.70 -0.99
N ALA A 66 13.50 -1.98 -1.78
CA ALA A 66 14.82 -1.51 -1.37
C ALA A 66 14.71 -0.42 -0.29
N SER A 67 13.80 0.54 -0.47
CA SER A 67 13.53 1.58 0.54
C SER A 67 12.98 0.97 1.83
N GLY A 68 12.02 0.03 1.73
CA GLY A 68 11.48 -0.66 2.89
C GLY A 68 12.54 -1.41 3.69
N LYS A 69 13.49 -2.07 3.02
CA LYS A 69 14.62 -2.75 3.67
C LYS A 69 15.57 -1.79 4.36
N ALA A 70 15.84 -0.62 3.77
CA ALA A 70 16.67 0.40 4.39
C ALA A 70 16.02 0.91 5.68
N VAL A 71 14.74 1.31 5.61
CA VAL A 71 13.97 1.75 6.78
C VAL A 71 13.93 0.67 7.87
N HIS A 72 13.80 -0.60 7.51
CA HIS A 72 13.77 -1.70 8.48
C HIS A 72 15.12 -1.94 9.17
N LYS A 73 16.24 -1.62 8.52
CA LYS A 73 17.56 -1.67 9.15
C LYS A 73 17.74 -0.55 10.17
N ASP A 74 17.16 0.62 9.89
CA ASP A 74 17.37 1.82 10.71
C ASP A 74 16.36 1.91 11.87
N SER A 75 15.19 1.29 11.74
CA SER A 75 14.13 1.35 12.75
C SER A 75 14.54 0.92 14.17
N PRO A 76 15.39 -0.11 14.38
CA PRO A 76 15.82 -0.52 15.72
C PRO A 76 16.73 0.50 16.41
N PHE A 77 17.38 1.38 15.65
CA PHE A 77 18.23 2.45 16.20
C PHE A 77 17.44 3.70 16.56
N LEU A 78 16.16 3.77 16.16
CA LEU A 78 15.27 4.86 16.50
C LEU A 78 14.57 4.62 17.85
N PRO A 79 14.14 5.67 18.55
CA PRO A 79 13.38 5.52 19.79
C PRO A 79 12.11 4.69 19.57
N ASN A 80 11.68 3.87 20.52
CA ASN A 80 10.44 3.07 20.35
C ASN A 80 9.16 3.92 20.27
N SER A 81 9.16 5.13 20.84
CA SER A 81 7.99 6.00 20.85
C SER A 81 7.81 6.71 19.50
N PRO A 82 6.65 6.58 18.82
CA PRO A 82 6.40 7.20 17.51
C PRO A 82 6.62 8.72 17.49
N ARG A 83 6.25 9.40 18.59
CA ARG A 83 6.44 10.85 18.73
C ARG A 83 7.93 11.22 18.73
N LYS A 84 8.75 10.44 19.43
CA LYS A 84 10.21 10.65 19.50
C LYS A 84 10.88 10.30 18.17
N GLN A 85 10.46 9.24 17.49
CA GLN A 85 10.94 8.92 16.13
C GLN A 85 10.69 10.07 15.17
N LYS A 86 9.46 10.59 15.14
CA LYS A 86 9.08 11.73 14.29
C LYS A 86 9.97 12.95 14.57
N ALA A 87 10.25 13.24 15.84
CA ALA A 87 11.09 14.36 16.23
C ALA A 87 12.53 14.19 15.72
N VAL A 88 13.13 13.02 15.93
CA VAL A 88 14.50 12.70 15.47
C VAL A 88 14.59 12.78 13.95
N ILE A 89 13.70 12.09 13.22
CA ILE A 89 13.68 12.09 11.75
C ILE A 89 13.48 13.51 11.21
N THR A 90 12.58 14.30 11.82
CA THR A 90 12.36 15.69 11.38
C THR A 90 13.58 16.57 11.64
N LYS A 91 14.31 16.35 12.74
CA LYS A 91 15.55 17.09 13.03
C LYS A 91 16.65 16.74 12.02
N ILE A 92 16.84 15.46 11.73
CA ILE A 92 17.80 14.98 10.73
C ILE A 92 17.46 15.54 9.34
N ALA A 93 16.20 15.43 8.92
CA ALA A 93 15.75 15.94 7.62
C ALA A 93 16.04 17.45 7.50
N LYS A 94 15.69 18.24 8.52
CA LYS A 94 15.98 19.68 8.56
C LYS A 94 17.48 19.98 8.48
N SER A 95 18.32 19.26 9.23
CA SER A 95 19.78 19.45 9.16
C SER A 95 20.38 19.06 7.82
N SER A 96 19.76 18.12 7.10
CA SER A 96 20.16 17.70 5.77
C SER A 96 19.56 18.56 4.64
N GLY A 97 18.88 19.67 4.96
CA GLY A 97 18.24 20.53 3.96
C GLY A 97 16.98 19.93 3.32
N LEU A 98 16.46 18.82 3.85
CA LEU A 98 15.25 18.16 3.36
C LEU A 98 14.01 18.82 3.98
N SER A 99 13.24 19.52 3.16
CA SER A 99 11.93 20.02 3.54
C SER A 99 10.88 18.92 3.36
N LYS A 100 9.93 18.81 4.30
CA LYS A 100 8.73 18.01 4.03
C LYS A 100 7.95 18.73 2.94
N SER A 101 7.77 18.09 1.79
CA SER A 101 6.64 18.46 0.96
C SER A 101 5.40 18.18 1.79
N ASN A 102 4.63 19.23 2.10
CA ASN A 102 3.28 19.04 2.59
C ASN A 102 2.52 18.45 1.41
N GLY A 103 2.60 17.13 1.23
CA GLY A 103 1.73 16.41 0.33
C GLY A 103 0.32 16.78 0.78
N ASN A 104 -0.39 17.49 -0.08
CA ASN A 104 -1.72 17.99 0.21
C ASN A 104 -2.63 16.79 0.53
N THR A 105 -2.75 16.46 1.81
CA THR A 105 -3.88 15.71 2.37
C THR A 105 -5.10 16.61 2.49
N CYS A 106 -5.13 17.71 1.74
CA CYS A 106 -6.30 18.57 1.63
C CYS A 106 -7.18 17.94 0.56
N ILE A 107 -8.36 17.46 0.98
CA ILE A 107 -9.42 17.06 0.07
C ILE A 107 -9.65 18.22 -0.90
N ALA A 108 -9.74 17.94 -2.20
CA ALA A 108 -9.96 18.98 -3.19
C ALA A 108 -11.20 19.79 -2.82
N LYS A 109 -11.13 21.12 -2.92
CA LYS A 109 -12.24 22.01 -2.55
C LYS A 109 -13.52 21.63 -3.29
N SER A 110 -13.39 21.21 -4.56
CA SER A 110 -14.47 20.64 -5.36
C SER A 110 -15.15 19.43 -4.71
N THR A 111 -14.39 18.51 -4.12
CA THR A 111 -14.97 17.35 -3.41
C THR A 111 -15.70 17.77 -2.15
N VAL A 112 -15.17 18.76 -1.40
CA VAL A 112 -15.86 19.32 -0.24
C VAL A 112 -17.17 19.97 -0.66
N ASP A 113 -17.15 20.74 -1.75
CA ASP A 113 -18.32 21.45 -2.27
C ASP A 113 -19.37 20.46 -2.80
N SER A 114 -18.98 19.39 -3.49
CA SER A 114 -19.91 18.34 -3.94
C SER A 114 -20.58 17.59 -2.78
N VAL A 115 -19.83 17.29 -1.70
CA VAL A 115 -20.42 16.67 -0.50
C VAL A 115 -21.39 17.62 0.16
N GLN A 116 -21.03 18.90 0.26
CA GLN A 116 -21.89 19.93 0.82
C GLN A 116 -23.19 20.08 0.02
N GLU A 117 -23.09 20.15 -1.31
CA GLU A 117 -24.24 20.24 -2.23
C GLU A 117 -25.15 19.01 -2.12
N PHE A 118 -24.60 17.81 -2.01
CA PHE A 118 -25.37 16.58 -1.81
C PHE A 118 -26.23 16.63 -0.54
N TYR A 119 -25.69 17.09 0.59
CA TYR A 119 -26.44 17.15 1.85
C TYR A 119 -27.44 18.32 1.93
N PHE A 120 -27.27 19.35 1.11
CA PHE A 120 -28.22 20.47 1.00
C PHE A 120 -29.26 20.28 -0.10
N HIS A 121 -29.22 19.19 -0.84
CA HIS A 121 -30.18 18.93 -1.90
C HIS A 121 -31.56 18.56 -1.31
N ASP A 122 -32.59 19.36 -1.60
CA ASP A 122 -33.95 19.18 -1.07
C ASP A 122 -34.57 17.81 -1.39
N SER A 123 -34.20 17.21 -2.54
CA SER A 123 -34.66 15.86 -2.90
C SER A 123 -34.11 14.74 -2.00
N ILE A 124 -33.06 15.03 -1.22
CA ILE A 124 -32.42 14.10 -0.27
C ILE A 124 -32.85 14.44 1.16
N SER A 125 -33.15 15.71 1.44
CA SER A 125 -33.64 16.21 2.74
C SER A 125 -35.02 15.65 3.13
N HIS A 126 -35.88 15.33 2.15
CA HIS A 126 -37.13 14.64 2.40
C HIS A 126 -36.97 13.12 2.36
N GLN A 127 -36.76 12.50 3.54
CA GLN A 127 -37.32 11.17 3.90
C GLN A 127 -36.74 10.67 5.25
N ALA A 128 -37.00 11.39 6.34
CA ALA A 128 -37.06 10.75 7.65
C ALA A 128 -38.55 10.61 8.01
N PRO A 129 -39.16 9.42 7.84
CA PRO A 129 -40.55 9.23 8.22
C PRO A 129 -40.73 9.66 9.69
N ARG A 130 -41.69 10.56 9.93
CA ARG A 130 -42.04 11.14 11.25
C ARG A 130 -41.15 12.28 11.77
N ARG A 131 -40.19 12.79 11.01
CA ARG A 131 -39.46 14.02 11.36
C ARG A 131 -40.13 15.22 10.69
N ARG A 132 -40.37 16.31 11.44
CA ARG A 132 -40.93 17.56 10.90
C ARG A 132 -39.80 18.37 10.28
N ASP A 133 -40.01 18.90 9.08
CA ASP A 133 -39.01 19.70 8.34
C ASP A 133 -38.76 21.09 8.95
N PHE A 134 -39.58 21.47 9.92
CA PHE A 134 -39.49 22.75 10.62
C PHE A 134 -39.41 22.54 12.13
N VAL A 135 -38.69 23.43 12.80
CA VAL A 135 -38.66 23.50 14.27
C VAL A 135 -39.60 24.64 14.69
N ILE A 136 -40.52 24.34 15.60
CA ILE A 136 -41.37 25.38 16.20
C ILE A 136 -40.57 26.03 17.32
N VAL A 137 -40.08 27.24 17.08
CA VAL A 137 -39.40 28.05 18.10
C VAL A 137 -40.42 29.03 18.69
N LYS A 138 -40.32 29.29 19.99
CA LYS A 138 -41.20 30.25 20.67
C LYS A 138 -40.39 31.48 21.06
N GLU A 139 -40.56 32.56 20.32
CA GLU A 139 -39.94 33.85 20.59
C GLU A 139 -41.02 34.84 21.05
N ASN A 140 -40.79 35.53 22.16
CA ASN A 140 -41.71 36.54 22.72
C ASN A 140 -43.17 36.06 22.86
N GLY A 141 -43.34 34.80 23.27
CA GLY A 141 -44.65 34.19 23.49
C GLY A 141 -45.37 33.71 22.22
N LYS A 142 -44.90 34.09 21.02
CA LYS A 142 -45.44 33.65 19.74
C LYS A 142 -44.63 32.49 19.17
N LYS A 143 -45.31 31.53 18.55
CA LYS A 143 -44.69 30.38 17.91
C LYS A 143 -44.41 30.73 16.45
N SER A 144 -43.15 30.65 16.03
CA SER A 144 -42.71 30.77 14.63
C SER A 144 -42.18 29.42 14.13
N LYS A 145 -42.34 29.16 12.83
CA LYS A 145 -41.74 28.00 12.17
C LYS A 145 -40.43 28.45 11.53
N LEU A 146 -39.35 27.75 11.87
CA LEU A 146 -38.02 27.87 11.27
C LEU A 146 -37.77 26.64 10.41
#